data_AF-A0A4Q9W1C5-F1
#
_entry.id   AF-A0A4Q9W1C5-F1
#
_cell.length_a   1.000
_cell.length_b   1.000
_cell.length_c   1.000
_cell.angle_alpha   90.00
_cell.angle_beta   90.00
_cell.angle_gamma   90.00
#
_symmetry.space_group_name_H-M   'P 1'
#
loop_
_entity.id
_entity.type
_entity.pdbx_description
1 polymer ?
#
loop_
_entity_poly.entity_id
_entity_poly.type
_entity_poly.pdbx_seq_one_letter_code
_entity_poly.pdbx_strand_id
1 'polypeptide(L)'
;MTMITPIDKTDDEIIQNFERRNRSKVRLALKRGTKVEHSNREGLKTFAKLMQITGERDGFLTRDISYFENIYDSLHEDGDAELFLVKLEPQQVLDETNKDLEAQEAEKAKLEAKSEARPNDKKTANKLNDVKNKISKTTELKEDLE
;
A
#
# COMPACT_ATOMS: atom_id res chain seq x y z
N MET A 1 -28.50 -9.72 6.79
CA MET A 1 -27.72 -10.73 6.03
C MET A 1 -26.25 -10.48 6.33
N THR A 2 -25.54 -11.48 6.83
CA THR A 2 -24.10 -11.38 7.12
C THR A 2 -23.30 -11.81 5.88
N MET A 3 -22.09 -11.28 5.73
CA MET A 3 -21.13 -11.71 4.71
C MET A 3 -19.96 -12.39 5.41
N ILE A 4 -19.56 -13.58 4.94
CA ILE A 4 -18.48 -14.37 5.55
C ILE A 4 -17.43 -14.66 4.49
N THR A 5 -16.17 -14.40 4.80
CA THR A 5 -15.01 -14.68 3.94
C THR A 5 -14.27 -15.90 4.49
N PRO A 6 -14.11 -16.99 3.73
CA PRO A 6 -13.26 -18.12 4.13
C PRO A 6 -11.79 -17.69 4.16
N ILE A 7 -11.12 -17.89 5.30
CA ILE A 7 -9.72 -17.48 5.56
C ILE A 7 -8.79 -18.68 5.84
N ASP A 8 -9.30 -19.90 5.79
CA ASP A 8 -8.60 -21.18 5.94
C ASP A 8 -7.82 -21.57 4.66
N LYS A 9 -7.22 -20.58 3.99
CA LYS A 9 -6.57 -20.72 2.69
C LYS A 9 -5.21 -20.02 2.68
N THR A 10 -4.43 -20.26 1.64
CA THR A 10 -3.17 -19.52 1.43
C THR A 10 -3.42 -18.05 1.04
N ASP A 11 -2.44 -17.18 1.26
CA ASP A 11 -2.53 -15.75 0.92
C ASP A 11 -2.94 -15.52 -0.54
N ASP A 12 -2.35 -16.28 -1.47
CA ASP A 12 -2.68 -16.20 -2.89
C ASP A 12 -4.13 -16.59 -3.16
N GLU A 13 -4.61 -17.67 -2.56
CA GLU A 13 -6.00 -18.12 -2.72
C GLU A 13 -7.00 -17.12 -2.11
N ILE A 14 -6.69 -16.53 -0.95
CA ILE A 14 -7.51 -15.49 -0.33
C ILE A 14 -7.63 -14.30 -1.27
N ILE A 15 -6.50 -13.80 -1.79
CA ILE A 15 -6.50 -12.68 -2.74
C ILE A 15 -7.26 -13.05 -4.01
N GLN A 16 -7.12 -14.28 -4.53
CA GLN A 16 -7.84 -14.70 -5.74
C GLN A 16 -9.36 -14.74 -5.56
N ASN A 17 -9.87 -14.93 -4.33
CA ASN A 17 -11.30 -14.92 -4.03
C ASN A 17 -11.90 -13.49 -3.97
N PHE A 18 -11.08 -12.44 -3.91
CA PHE A 18 -11.59 -11.07 -3.95
C PHE A 18 -12.17 -10.72 -5.32
N GLU A 19 -13.13 -9.79 -5.33
CA GLU A 19 -13.60 -9.17 -6.58
C GLU A 19 -12.42 -8.59 -7.38
N ARG A 20 -12.51 -8.68 -8.71
CA ARG A 20 -11.39 -8.41 -9.63
C ARG A 20 -10.74 -7.05 -9.42
N ARG A 21 -11.50 -5.97 -9.24
CA ARG A 21 -10.98 -4.63 -8.96
C ARG A 21 -10.33 -4.57 -7.57
N ASN A 22 -10.90 -5.25 -6.59
CA ASN A 22 -10.35 -5.27 -5.23
C ASN A 22 -8.97 -5.96 -5.15
N ARG A 23 -8.74 -7.03 -5.94
CA ARG A 23 -7.41 -7.67 -6.05
C ARG A 23 -6.30 -6.70 -6.40
N SER A 24 -6.54 -5.80 -7.37
CA SER A 24 -5.56 -4.80 -7.77
C SER A 24 -5.35 -3.74 -6.70
N LYS A 25 -6.41 -3.33 -5.99
CA LYS A 25 -6.32 -2.35 -4.91
C LYS A 25 -5.51 -2.86 -3.73
N VAL A 26 -5.72 -4.11 -3.31
CA VAL A 26 -4.94 -4.72 -2.20
C VAL A 26 -3.46 -4.79 -2.57
N ARG A 27 -3.12 -5.27 -3.77
CA ARG A 27 -1.72 -5.30 -4.22
C ARG A 27 -1.08 -3.90 -4.33
N LEU A 28 -1.88 -2.89 -4.70
CA LEU A 28 -1.40 -1.51 -4.74
C LEU A 28 -1.15 -0.97 -3.32
N ALA A 29 -2.02 -1.26 -2.36
CA ALA A 29 -1.86 -0.82 -0.98
C ALA A 29 -0.53 -1.30 -0.37
N LEU A 30 -0.11 -2.54 -0.67
CA LEU A 30 1.18 -3.10 -0.24
C LEU A 30 2.40 -2.33 -0.77
N LYS A 31 2.24 -1.51 -1.81
CA LYS A 31 3.32 -0.76 -2.48
C LYS A 31 3.27 0.74 -2.23
N ARG A 32 2.31 1.23 -1.44
CA ARG A 32 2.06 2.67 -1.26
C ARG A 32 2.58 3.22 0.07
N GLY A 33 3.56 2.54 0.67
CA GLY A 33 4.25 3.03 1.85
C GLY A 33 3.39 3.02 3.11
N THR A 34 2.38 2.16 3.19
CA THR A 34 1.62 1.97 4.43
C THR A 34 2.06 0.71 5.16
N LYS A 35 2.03 0.77 6.49
CA LYS A 35 2.33 -0.34 7.37
C LYS A 35 1.17 -0.58 8.31
N VAL A 36 0.79 -1.84 8.45
CA VAL A 36 -0.19 -2.27 9.45
C VAL A 36 0.57 -2.55 10.74
N GLU A 37 0.10 -1.95 11.83
CA GLU A 37 0.65 -2.13 13.18
C GLU A 37 -0.38 -2.81 14.06
N HIS A 38 0.07 -3.83 14.78
CA HIS A 38 -0.66 -4.40 15.90
C HIS A 38 -0.52 -3.43 17.09
N SER A 39 -1.57 -2.67 17.35
CA SER A 39 -1.58 -1.59 18.32
C SER A 39 -2.07 -2.07 19.68
N ASN A 40 -1.85 -1.25 20.70
CA ASN A 40 -2.26 -1.54 22.07
C ASN A 40 -3.46 -0.67 22.47
N ARG A 41 -3.87 -0.78 23.74
CA ARG A 41 -4.92 0.04 24.34
C ARG A 41 -4.75 1.55 24.11
N GLU A 42 -3.52 2.09 24.09
CA GLU A 42 -3.29 3.53 23.85
C GLU A 42 -3.68 3.95 22.42
N GLY A 43 -3.56 3.03 21.46
CA GLY A 43 -3.98 3.21 20.07
C GLY A 43 -5.48 3.49 19.92
N LEU A 44 -6.30 3.17 20.93
CA LEU A 44 -7.73 3.48 20.94
C LEU A 44 -8.01 4.99 20.84
N LYS A 45 -7.09 5.85 21.28
CA LYS A 45 -7.19 7.31 21.09
C LYS A 45 -7.16 7.68 19.60
N THR A 46 -6.23 7.08 18.85
CA THR A 46 -6.12 7.25 17.40
C THR A 46 -7.35 6.67 16.71
N PHE A 47 -7.76 5.46 17.10
CA PHE A 47 -8.95 4.81 16.56
C PHE A 47 -10.22 5.64 16.76
N ALA A 48 -10.46 6.16 17.97
CA ALA A 48 -11.63 6.98 18.28
C ALA A 48 -11.67 8.26 17.43
N LYS A 49 -10.51 8.91 17.21
CA LYS A 49 -10.40 10.07 16.31
C LYS A 49 -10.74 9.71 14.86
N LEU A 50 -10.27 8.56 14.37
CA LEU A 50 -10.61 8.08 13.03
C LEU A 50 -12.10 7.72 12.90
N MET A 51 -12.70 7.17 13.95
CA MET A 51 -14.13 6.89 14.02
C MET A 51 -14.96 8.18 13.97
N GLN A 52 -14.55 9.25 14.66
CA GLN A 52 -15.19 10.57 14.58
C GLN A 52 -15.22 11.10 13.14
N ILE A 53 -14.07 11.13 12.46
CA ILE A 53 -13.96 11.57 11.06
C ILE A 53 -14.85 10.72 10.14
N THR A 54 -14.90 9.41 10.37
CA THR A 54 -15.73 8.46 9.59
C THR A 54 -17.22 8.72 9.81
N GLY A 55 -17.65 8.92 11.06
CA GLY A 55 -19.04 9.22 11.40
C GLY A 55 -19.53 10.54 10.82
N GLU A 56 -18.71 11.58 10.87
CA GLU A 56 -19.01 12.87 10.24
C GLU A 56 -19.16 12.76 8.72
N ARG A 57 -18.27 12.00 8.06
CA ARG A 57 -18.30 11.80 6.60
C ARG A 57 -19.52 10.99 6.16
N ASP A 58 -19.84 9.92 6.89
CA ASP A 58 -20.83 8.93 6.47
C ASP A 58 -22.21 9.17 7.13
N GLY A 59 -22.32 10.19 8.00
CA GLY A 59 -23.57 10.67 8.59
C GLY A 59 -24.10 9.80 9.74
N PHE A 60 -23.22 9.17 10.54
CA PHE A 60 -23.63 8.34 11.68
C PHE A 60 -23.04 8.80 13.01
N LEU A 61 -23.77 8.50 14.09
CA LEU A 61 -23.35 8.82 15.46
C LEU A 61 -22.21 7.91 15.91
N THR A 62 -21.12 8.51 16.37
CA THR A 62 -19.95 7.81 16.90
C THR A 62 -20.09 7.56 18.40
N ARG A 63 -19.29 6.64 18.93
CA ARG A 63 -19.18 6.39 20.38
C ARG A 63 -17.94 7.08 20.90
N ASP A 64 -17.97 7.44 22.19
CA ASP A 64 -16.78 7.93 22.86
C ASP A 64 -15.73 6.82 23.03
N ILE A 65 -14.52 7.21 23.43
CA ILE A 65 -13.40 6.29 23.61
C ILE A 65 -13.68 5.22 24.68
N SER A 66 -14.41 5.55 25.75
CA SER A 66 -14.65 4.64 26.87
C SER A 66 -15.45 3.41 26.45
N TYR A 67 -16.34 3.55 25.45
CA TYR A 67 -17.05 2.43 24.84
C TYR A 67 -16.08 1.39 24.25
N PHE A 68 -15.05 1.86 23.52
CA PHE A 68 -14.07 0.98 22.88
C PHE A 68 -13.05 0.43 23.88
N GLU A 69 -12.64 1.24 24.86
CA GLU A 69 -11.79 0.79 25.97
C GLU A 69 -12.46 -0.34 26.76
N ASN A 70 -13.74 -0.22 27.07
CA ASN A 70 -14.47 -1.27 27.78
C ASN A 70 -14.50 -2.60 27.00
N ILE A 71 -14.66 -2.55 25.67
CA ILE A 71 -14.61 -3.77 24.83
C ILE A 71 -13.20 -4.37 24.83
N TYR A 72 -12.19 -3.53 24.59
CA TYR A 72 -10.80 -3.95 24.54
C TYR A 72 -10.35 -4.56 25.87
N ASP A 73 -10.61 -3.87 26.99
CA ASP A 73 -10.22 -4.31 28.32
C ASP A 73 -10.92 -5.61 28.75
N SER A 74 -12.08 -5.92 28.17
CA SER A 74 -12.84 -7.15 28.49
C SER A 74 -12.42 -8.37 27.67
N LEU A 75 -11.77 -8.19 26.52
CA LEU A 75 -11.58 -9.27 25.52
C LEU A 75 -10.12 -9.42 25.04
N HIS A 76 -9.29 -8.38 25.20
CA HIS A 76 -7.94 -8.39 24.67
C HIS A 76 -7.00 -9.36 25.40
N GLU A 77 -7.17 -9.52 26.73
CA GLU A 77 -6.31 -10.41 27.52
C GLU A 77 -6.37 -11.87 27.05
N ASP A 78 -7.54 -12.31 26.58
CA ASP A 78 -7.77 -13.65 26.03
C ASP A 78 -7.44 -13.75 24.52
N GLY A 79 -7.07 -12.64 23.88
CA GLY A 79 -6.80 -12.57 22.43
C GLY A 79 -8.06 -12.50 21.56
N ASP A 80 -9.24 -12.29 22.17
CA ASP A 80 -10.54 -12.18 21.47
C ASP A 80 -10.80 -10.78 20.90
N ALA A 81 -9.99 -9.79 21.26
CA ALA A 81 -10.00 -8.45 20.68
C ALA A 81 -8.59 -7.92 20.42
N GLU A 82 -8.35 -7.45 19.19
CA GLU A 82 -7.09 -6.87 18.77
C GLU A 82 -7.30 -5.58 17.99
N LEU A 83 -6.40 -4.60 18.18
CA LEU A 83 -6.45 -3.32 17.49
C LEU A 83 -5.39 -3.27 16.39
N PHE A 84 -5.81 -3.01 15.16
CA PHE A 84 -4.92 -2.74 14.05
C PHE A 84 -5.02 -1.28 13.61
N LEU A 85 -3.87 -0.61 13.52
CA LEU A 85 -3.77 0.74 12.94
C LEU A 85 -2.92 0.69 11.67
N VAL A 86 -3.20 1.59 10.74
CA VAL A 86 -2.40 1.74 9.52
C VAL A 86 -1.69 3.07 9.56
N LYS A 87 -0.37 3.03 9.43
CA LYS A 87 0.51 4.19 9.44
C LYS A 87 1.12 4.38 8.05
N LEU A 88 1.26 5.65 7.64
CA LEU A 88 2.03 6.01 6.47
C LEU A 88 3.52 6.06 6.85
N GLU A 89 4.31 5.17 6.28
CA GLU A 89 5.76 5.05 6.43
C GLU A 89 6.42 5.00 5.03
N PRO A 90 6.52 6.14 4.33
CA PRO A 90 6.90 6.18 2.92
C PRO A 90 8.40 5.91 2.71
N GLN A 91 9.24 6.11 3.74
CA GLN A 91 10.69 6.05 3.62
C GLN A 91 11.20 4.74 3.02
N GLN A 92 10.67 3.59 3.44
CA GLN A 92 11.10 2.29 2.89
C GLN A 92 10.78 2.17 1.40
N VAL A 93 9.60 2.64 1.00
CA VAL A 93 9.18 2.62 -0.41
C VAL A 93 9.96 3.66 -1.22
N LEU A 94 10.27 4.82 -0.65
CA LEU A 94 11.13 5.83 -1.26
C LEU A 94 12.54 5.29 -1.50
N ASP A 95 13.13 4.58 -0.53
CA ASP A 95 14.46 3.98 -0.66
C ASP A 95 14.51 2.92 -1.77
N GLU A 96 13.50 2.04 -1.85
CA GLU A 96 13.36 1.06 -2.93
C GLU A 96 13.12 1.75 -4.29
N THR A 97 12.25 2.76 -4.32
CA THR A 97 11.91 3.53 -5.52
C THR A 97 13.15 4.27 -6.06
N ASN A 98 13.98 4.84 -5.19
CA ASN A 98 15.23 5.49 -5.57
C ASN A 98 16.22 4.48 -6.18
N LYS A 99 16.37 3.29 -5.58
CA LYS A 99 17.22 2.23 -6.13
C LYS A 99 16.73 1.75 -7.50
N ASP A 100 15.42 1.59 -7.66
CA ASP A 100 14.81 1.22 -8.92
C ASP A 100 15.05 2.30 -9.99
N LEU A 101 14.92 3.58 -9.62
CA LEU A 101 15.17 4.70 -10.52
C LEU A 101 16.64 4.77 -10.96
N GLU A 102 17.58 4.58 -10.04
CA GLU A 102 19.01 4.49 -10.36
C GLU A 102 19.32 3.34 -11.33
N ALA A 103 18.74 2.16 -11.09
CA ALA A 103 18.89 1.01 -11.98
C ALA A 103 18.30 1.26 -13.37
N GLN A 104 17.13 1.89 -13.43
CA GLN A 104 16.46 2.25 -14.68
C GLN A 104 17.23 3.32 -15.47
N GLU A 105 17.76 4.35 -14.81
CA GLU A 105 18.60 5.38 -15.45
C GLU A 105 19.93 4.78 -15.96
N ALA A 106 20.54 3.86 -15.22
CA ALA A 106 21.72 3.13 -15.70
C ALA A 106 21.40 2.23 -16.91
N GLU A 107 20.23 1.59 -16.95
CA GLU A 107 19.77 0.83 -18.12
C GLU A 107 19.51 1.75 -19.32
N LYS A 108 18.85 2.90 -19.10
CA LYS A 108 18.59 3.92 -20.12
C LYS A 108 19.89 4.41 -20.75
N ALA A 109 20.90 4.78 -19.96
CA ALA A 109 22.20 5.23 -20.47
C ALA A 109 22.87 4.17 -21.37
N LYS A 110 22.81 2.89 -20.98
CA LYS A 110 23.33 1.77 -21.80
C LYS A 110 22.56 1.59 -23.10
N LEU A 111 21.24 1.78 -23.07
CA LEU A 111 20.38 1.66 -24.25
C LEU A 111 20.55 2.86 -25.19
N GLU A 112 20.74 4.06 -24.66
CA GLU A 112 21.02 5.29 -25.44
C GLU A 112 22.34 5.14 -26.20
N ALA A 113 23.42 4.74 -25.52
CA ALA A 113 24.72 4.48 -26.17
C ALA A 113 24.63 3.40 -27.27
N LYS A 114 23.82 2.34 -27.05
CA LYS A 114 23.58 1.29 -28.07
C LYS A 114 22.74 1.79 -29.24
N SER A 115 21.76 2.65 -28.98
CA SER A 115 20.92 3.25 -30.01
C SER A 115 21.74 4.18 -30.90
N GLU A 116 22.67 4.95 -30.33
CA GLU A 116 23.59 5.81 -31.09
C GLU A 116 24.57 5.00 -31.94
N ALA A 117 25.13 3.91 -31.38
CA ALA A 117 26.02 3.02 -32.12
C ALA A 117 25.31 2.20 -33.22
N ARG A 118 23.98 2.00 -33.12
CA ARG A 118 23.16 1.25 -34.08
C ARG A 118 21.82 1.96 -34.34
N PRO A 119 21.82 3.05 -35.13
CA PRO A 119 20.65 3.93 -35.28
C PRO A 119 19.38 3.26 -35.84
N ASN A 120 19.53 2.16 -36.60
CA ASN A 120 18.41 1.45 -37.23
C ASN A 120 17.90 0.21 -36.43
N ASP A 121 18.39 -0.02 -35.21
CA ASP A 121 17.92 -1.13 -34.37
C ASP A 121 16.60 -0.80 -33.65
N LYS A 122 15.48 -1.14 -34.29
CA LYS A 122 14.12 -0.97 -33.75
C LYS A 122 13.93 -1.65 -32.38
N LYS A 123 14.63 -2.76 -32.10
CA LYS A 123 14.48 -3.48 -30.82
C LYS A 123 15.06 -2.66 -29.67
N THR A 124 16.20 -2.00 -29.90
CA THR A 124 16.85 -1.12 -28.92
C THR A 124 16.03 0.15 -28.69
N ALA A 125 15.48 0.74 -29.76
CA ALA A 125 14.59 1.90 -29.67
C ALA A 125 13.32 1.61 -28.86
N ASN A 126 12.68 0.46 -29.07
CA ASN A 126 11.48 0.07 -28.31
C ASN A 126 11.79 -0.13 -26.81
N LYS A 127 12.90 -0.82 -26.49
CA LYS A 127 13.33 -0.99 -25.10
C LYS A 127 13.63 0.34 -24.43
N LEU A 128 14.25 1.28 -25.15
CA LEU A 128 14.54 2.61 -24.62
C LEU A 128 13.25 3.36 -24.26
N ASN A 129 12.22 3.29 -25.11
CA ASN A 129 10.91 3.87 -24.82
C ASN A 129 10.24 3.21 -23.61
N ASP A 130 10.32 1.88 -23.47
CA ASP A 130 9.79 1.16 -22.32
C ASP A 130 10.46 1.60 -21.02
N VAL A 131 11.79 1.75 -21.02
CA VAL A 131 12.54 2.22 -19.85
C VAL A 131 12.21 3.68 -19.52
N LYS A 132 12.10 4.57 -20.51
CA LYS A 132 11.67 5.96 -20.29
C LYS A 132 10.28 6.05 -19.68
N ASN A 133 9.34 5.22 -20.14
CA ASN A 133 7.99 5.15 -19.58
C ASN A 133 7.98 4.61 -18.14
N LYS A 134 8.87 3.66 -17.81
CA LYS A 134 9.04 3.17 -16.43
C LYS A 134 9.58 4.26 -15.52
N ILE A 135 10.63 4.96 -15.95
CA ILE A 135 11.23 6.08 -15.21
C ILE A 135 10.17 7.13 -14.91
N SER A 136 9.37 7.56 -15.90
CA SER A 136 8.28 8.52 -15.69
C SER A 136 7.34 8.10 -14.56
N LYS A 137 6.89 6.84 -14.57
CA LYS A 137 5.97 6.31 -13.55
C LYS A 137 6.63 6.16 -12.18
N THR A 138 7.89 5.78 -12.14
CA THR A 138 8.67 5.65 -10.89
C THR A 138 8.94 7.04 -10.28
N THR A 139 9.19 8.06 -11.11
CA THR A 139 9.32 9.45 -10.66
C THR A 139 7.99 10.00 -10.13
N GLU A 140 6.88 9.78 -10.84
CA GLU A 140 5.53 10.16 -10.34
C GLU A 140 5.23 9.50 -8.98
N LEU A 141 5.56 8.21 -8.82
CA LEU A 141 5.37 7.52 -7.54
C LEU A 141 6.25 8.11 -6.42
N LYS A 142 7.47 8.53 -6.74
CA LYS A 142 8.36 9.18 -5.78
C LYS A 142 7.78 10.52 -5.33
N GLU A 143 7.32 11.35 -6.27
CA GLU A 143 6.67 12.63 -5.98
C GLU A 143 5.38 12.46 -5.15
N ASP A 144 4.60 11.42 -5.39
CA ASP A 144 3.41 11.08 -4.58
C ASP A 144 3.74 10.75 -3.10
N LEU A 145 4.98 10.31 -2.83
CA LEU A 145 5.40 9.78 -1.52
C LEU A 145 6.27 10.77 -0.71
N GLU A 146 6.77 11.84 -1.33
CA GLU A 146 7.54 12.94 -0.71
C GLU A 146 6.62 14.04 -0.12
#